data_AF-A0A7C4MD47-F1
#
_entry.id   AF-A0A7C4MD47-F1
#
_cell.length_a   1.000
_cell.length_b   1.000
_cell.length_c   1.000
_cell.angle_alpha   90.00
_cell.angle_beta   90.00
_cell.angle_gamma   90.00
#
_symmetry.space_group_name_H-M   'P 1'
#
loop_
_entity.id
_entity.type
_entity.pdbx_description
1 polymer ?
#
loop_
_entity_poly.entity_id
_entity_poly.type
_entity_poly.pdbx_seq_one_letter_code
_entity_poly.pdbx_strand_id
1 'polypeptide(L)'
;KNRPGYLVRVITDIENYLKLIDILIRELGTLGVRYISYARHIAPLREIRPIFININDKNYEILVKISRDYKGNIIATKPEYESVKKVSIATGIPIRKLIQLIYKKLAELGFV
;
A
#
# COMPACT_ATOMS: atom_id res chain seq x y z
N LYS A 1 29.59 14.26 20.21
CA LYS A 1 30.66 13.29 19.81
C LYS A 1 30.61 12.92 18.31
N ASN A 2 30.07 13.75 17.40
CA ASN A 2 30.02 13.50 15.95
C ASN A 2 29.92 12.02 15.51
N ARG A 3 29.02 11.27 16.17
CA ARG A 3 28.84 9.83 15.97
C ARG A 3 27.61 9.67 15.08
N PRO A 4 27.76 9.27 13.80
CA PRO A 4 26.61 8.98 12.97
C PRO A 4 25.84 7.80 13.57
N GLY A 5 24.51 7.85 13.48
CA GLY A 5 23.63 6.82 14.00
C GLY A 5 22.34 6.78 13.19
N TYR A 6 21.60 5.68 13.32
CA TYR A 6 20.34 5.47 12.62
C TYR A 6 19.19 5.48 13.61
N LEU A 7 18.10 6.15 13.24
CA LEU A 7 16.83 6.09 13.97
C LEU A 7 15.95 5.00 13.35
N VAL A 8 15.74 3.90 14.07
CA VAL A 8 14.81 2.84 13.67
C VAL A 8 13.41 3.18 14.20
N ARG A 9 12.41 3.20 13.32
CA ARG A 9 11.00 3.43 13.67
C ARG A 9 10.16 2.25 13.19
N VAL A 10 9.31 1.74 14.08
CA VAL A 10 8.40 0.62 13.80
C VAL A 10 6.97 1.08 14.06
N ILE A 11 6.04 0.70 13.18
CA ILE A 11 4.59 0.89 13.35
C ILE A 11 3.98 -0.49 13.51
N THR A 12 3.19 -0.67 14.56
CA THR A 12 2.55 -1.94 14.91
C THR A 12 1.21 -1.68 15.56
N ASP A 13 0.36 -2.69 15.58
CA ASP A 13 -0.84 -2.75 16.40
C ASP A 13 -0.51 -2.90 17.90
N ILE A 14 -1.52 -2.74 18.76
CA ILE A 14 -1.36 -2.72 20.21
C ILE A 14 -1.24 -4.13 20.80
N GLU A 15 -1.56 -5.15 20.02
CA GLU A 15 -1.43 -6.56 20.40
C GLU A 15 0.03 -7.02 20.28
N ASN A 16 0.78 -6.47 19.33
CA ASN A 16 2.13 -6.91 19.00
C ASN A 16 3.27 -6.02 19.53
N TYR A 17 2.98 -4.83 20.10
CA TYR A 17 4.05 -3.86 20.41
C TYR A 17 5.09 -4.37 21.43
N LEU A 18 4.66 -5.09 22.49
CA LEU A 18 5.60 -5.62 23.49
C LEU A 18 6.56 -6.65 22.89
N LYS A 19 6.04 -7.54 22.03
CA LYS A 19 6.85 -8.52 21.31
C LYS A 19 7.91 -7.84 20.43
N LEU A 20 7.54 -6.76 19.76
CA LEU A 20 8.47 -6.01 18.92
C LEU A 20 9.50 -5.23 19.74
N ILE A 21 9.16 -4.72 20.93
CA ILE A 21 10.13 -4.10 21.84
C ILE A 21 11.20 -5.11 22.26
N ASP A 22 10.81 -6.33 22.65
CA ASP A 22 11.76 -7.39 23.02
C ASP A 22 12.71 -7.71 21.85
N ILE A 23 12.18 -7.88 20.64
CA ILE A 23 12.98 -8.10 19.42
C ILE A 23 13.95 -6.93 19.20
N LEU A 24 13.50 -5.68 19.31
CA LEU A 24 14.37 -4.52 19.09
C LEU A 24 15.51 -4.45 20.12
N ILE A 25 15.24 -4.71 21.40
CA ILE A 25 16.25 -4.69 22.45
C ILE A 25 17.26 -5.82 22.24
N ARG A 26 16.78 -7.04 22.00
CA ARG A 26 17.63 -8.22 21.85
C ARG A 26 18.49 -8.16 20.59
N GLU A 27 17.90 -7.81 19.45
CA GLU A 27 18.59 -7.89 18.16
C GLU A 27 19.45 -6.63 17.85
N LEU A 28 19.06 -5.45 18.35
CA LEU A 28 19.84 -4.21 18.11
C LEU A 28 20.80 -3.85 19.25
N GLY A 29 20.70 -4.53 20.41
CA GLY A 29 21.49 -4.20 21.58
C GLY A 29 21.20 -2.81 22.17
N THR A 30 20.05 -2.23 21.84
CA THR A 30 19.61 -0.96 22.44
C THR A 30 19.18 -1.18 23.87
N LEU A 31 19.55 -0.27 24.77
CA LEU A 31 19.15 -0.35 26.18
C LEU A 31 17.68 0.04 26.41
N GLY A 32 17.01 0.60 25.41
CA GLY A 32 15.61 1.00 25.54
C GLY A 32 14.96 1.40 24.23
N VAL A 33 13.63 1.35 24.23
CA VAL A 33 12.76 1.72 23.12
C VAL A 33 11.71 2.70 23.65
N ARG A 34 11.45 3.77 22.90
CA ARG A 34 10.35 4.71 23.20
C ARG A 34 9.13 4.32 22.38
N TYR A 35 7.99 4.11 23.06
CA TYR A 35 6.71 3.79 22.43
C TYR A 35 5.70 4.94 22.62
N ILE A 36 4.92 5.21 21.59
CA ILE A 36 3.82 6.18 21.61
C ILE A 36 2.63 5.53 20.89
N SER A 37 1.46 5.51 21.54
CA SER A 37 0.21 5.08 20.94
C SER A 37 -0.47 6.25 20.22
N TYR A 38 -1.06 5.99 19.06
CA TYR A 38 -1.85 6.97 18.32
C TYR A 38 -3.22 6.38 18.00
N ALA A 39 -4.28 7.15 18.27
CA ALA A 39 -5.56 6.88 17.64
C ALA A 39 -5.42 7.07 16.13
N ARG A 40 -5.84 6.08 15.36
CA ARG A 40 -5.76 6.10 13.90
C ARG A 40 -7.16 5.93 13.32
N HIS A 41 -7.61 6.93 12.58
CA HIS A 41 -8.77 6.79 11.72
C HIS A 41 -8.34 6.18 10.39
N ILE A 42 -9.05 5.13 9.96
CA ILE A 42 -8.83 4.45 8.69
C ILE A 42 -10.12 4.61 7.89
N ALA A 43 -10.00 4.71 6.56
CA ALA A 43 -11.18 4.65 5.69
C ALA A 43 -12.00 3.38 6.04
N PRO A 44 -13.29 3.53 6.37
CA PRO A 44 -14.05 2.48 7.04
C PRO A 44 -14.32 1.28 6.14
N LEU A 45 -14.45 1.52 4.83
CA LEU A 45 -14.76 0.50 3.85
C LEU A 45 -13.61 0.43 2.86
N ARG A 46 -12.92 -0.70 2.82
CA ARG A 46 -11.78 -0.94 1.93
C ARG A 46 -11.95 -2.28 1.26
N GLU A 47 -11.84 -2.28 -0.05
CA GLU A 47 -11.90 -3.49 -0.87
C GLU A 47 -10.73 -3.54 -1.84
N ILE A 48 -10.35 -4.76 -2.21
CA ILE A 48 -9.44 -5.00 -3.34
C ILE A 48 -10.31 -5.59 -4.44
N ARG A 49 -10.37 -4.89 -5.57
CA ARG A 49 -11.18 -5.31 -6.72
C ARG A 49 -10.27 -5.59 -7.91
N PRO A 50 -10.40 -6.75 -8.58
CA PRO A 50 -9.74 -6.99 -9.86
C PRO A 50 -10.43 -6.17 -10.96
N ILE A 51 -9.62 -5.55 -11.80
CA ILE A 51 -10.05 -4.96 -13.08
C ILE A 51 -9.23 -5.56 -14.21
N PHE A 52 -9.76 -5.55 -15.42
CA PHE A 52 -9.04 -6.04 -16.60
C PHE A 52 -8.69 -4.87 -17.52
N ILE A 53 -7.42 -4.77 -17.88
CA ILE A 53 -6.94 -3.85 -18.93
C ILE A 53 -6.55 -4.65 -20.16
N ASN A 54 -6.96 -4.19 -21.34
CA ASN A 54 -6.60 -4.82 -22.60
C ASN A 54 -5.32 -4.18 -23.16
N ILE A 55 -4.32 -5.00 -23.47
CA ILE A 55 -3.05 -4.59 -24.05
C ILE A 55 -2.69 -5.62 -25.13
N ASN A 56 -2.54 -5.18 -26.38
CA ASN A 56 -2.19 -6.03 -27.53
C ASN A 56 -3.09 -7.29 -27.61
N ASP A 57 -4.41 -7.09 -27.55
CA ASP A 57 -5.45 -8.14 -27.61
C ASP A 57 -5.40 -9.18 -26.48
N LYS A 58 -4.66 -8.88 -25.40
CA LYS A 58 -4.61 -9.69 -24.17
C LYS A 58 -5.15 -8.90 -22.99
N ASN A 59 -5.97 -9.57 -22.18
CA ASN A 59 -6.48 -9.00 -20.93
C ASN A 59 -5.51 -9.31 -19.78
N TYR A 60 -5.15 -8.27 -19.04
CA TYR A 60 -4.33 -8.35 -17.85
C TYR A 60 -5.14 -7.94 -16.64
N GLU A 61 -5.13 -8.77 -15.60
CA GLU A 61 -5.75 -8.45 -14.32
C GLU A 61 -4.87 -7.47 -13.53
N ILE A 62 -5.50 -6.39 -13.06
CA ILE A 62 -4.92 -5.43 -12.14
C ILE A 62 -5.76 -5.40 -10.87
N LEU A 63 -5.12 -5.64 -9.72
CA LEU A 63 -5.75 -5.44 -8.42
C LEU A 63 -5.78 -3.96 -8.08
N VAL A 64 -6.93 -3.46 -7.64
CA VAL A 64 -7.13 -2.05 -7.28
C VAL A 64 -7.70 -1.94 -5.89
N LYS A 65 -7.05 -1.13 -5.05
CA LYS A 65 -7.48 -0.78 -3.70
C LYS A 65 -8.48 0.36 -3.79
N ILE A 66 -9.73 0.10 -3.43
CA ILE A 66 -10.80 1.09 -3.37
C ILE A 66 -11.10 1.36 -1.90
N SER A 67 -11.13 2.63 -1.51
CA SER A 67 -11.47 3.09 -0.16
C SER A 67 -12.71 3.98 -0.23
N ARG A 68 -13.71 3.71 0.61
CA ARG A 68 -14.97 4.45 0.68
C ARG A 68 -15.23 5.02 2.07
N ASP A 69 -16.00 6.09 2.13
CA ASP A 69 -16.53 6.64 3.38
C ASP A 69 -17.72 5.80 3.90
N TYR A 70 -18.28 6.17 5.06
CA TYR A 70 -19.45 5.51 5.63
C TYR A 70 -20.73 5.69 4.80
N LYS A 71 -20.76 6.65 3.87
CA LYS A 71 -21.89 6.90 2.95
C LYS A 71 -21.72 6.13 1.63
N GLY A 72 -20.62 5.39 1.45
CA GLY A 72 -20.31 4.63 0.24
C GLY A 72 -19.57 5.42 -0.84
N ASN A 73 -19.28 6.72 -0.63
CA ASN A 73 -18.55 7.55 -1.59
C ASN A 73 -17.09 7.12 -1.67
N ILE A 74 -16.53 7.06 -2.88
CA ILE A 74 -15.13 6.71 -3.10
C ILE A 74 -14.24 7.86 -2.61
N ILE A 75 -13.37 7.57 -1.64
CA ILE A 75 -12.35 8.50 -1.13
C ILE A 75 -11.07 8.38 -1.95
N ALA A 76 -10.68 7.15 -2.30
CA ALA A 76 -9.45 6.89 -3.01
C ALA A 76 -9.50 5.55 -3.75
N THR A 77 -8.96 5.56 -4.96
CA THR A 77 -8.77 4.38 -5.80
C THR A 77 -7.32 4.31 -6.21
N LYS A 78 -6.62 3.22 -5.90
CA LYS A 78 -5.19 3.07 -6.20
C LYS A 78 -4.89 1.67 -6.75
N PRO A 79 -4.27 1.55 -7.93
CA PRO A 79 -3.81 0.25 -8.41
C PRO A 79 -2.69 -0.30 -7.52
N GLU A 80 -2.69 -1.62 -7.31
CA GLU A 80 -1.69 -2.30 -6.51
C GLU A 80 -0.37 -2.39 -7.28
N TYR A 81 0.68 -1.82 -6.70
CA TYR A 81 1.98 -1.70 -7.35
C TYR A 81 2.53 -3.03 -7.87
N GLU A 82 2.48 -4.10 -7.07
CA GLU A 82 2.98 -5.41 -7.49
C GLU A 82 2.20 -5.99 -8.67
N SER A 83 0.89 -5.74 -8.73
CA SER A 83 0.05 -6.15 -9.86
C SER A 83 0.43 -5.38 -11.13
N VAL A 84 0.60 -4.06 -11.04
CA VAL A 84 1.06 -3.23 -12.17
C VAL A 84 2.47 -3.62 -12.63
N LYS A 85 3.37 -3.91 -11.68
CA LYS A 85 4.75 -4.33 -11.96
C LYS A 85 4.78 -5.64 -12.75
N LYS A 86 3.95 -6.63 -12.38
CA LYS A 86 3.83 -7.90 -13.13
C LYS A 86 3.43 -7.65 -14.59
N VAL A 87 2.43 -6.80 -14.82
CA VAL A 87 2.00 -6.44 -16.19
C VAL A 87 3.08 -5.65 -16.94
N SER A 88 3.79 -4.76 -16.25
CA SER A 88 4.92 -4.02 -16.83
C SER A 88 6.02 -4.96 -17.34
N ILE A 89 6.39 -5.97 -16.56
CA ILE A 89 7.37 -6.98 -16.97
C ILE A 89 6.84 -7.79 -18.16
N ALA A 90 5.58 -8.22 -18.12
CA ALA A 90 4.99 -9.05 -19.17
C ALA A 90 4.80 -8.33 -20.51
N THR A 91 4.62 -7.01 -20.48
CA THR A 91 4.29 -6.20 -21.67
C THR A 91 5.45 -5.33 -22.15
N GLY A 92 6.48 -5.12 -21.33
CA GLY A 92 7.55 -4.15 -21.56
C GLY A 92 7.12 -2.68 -21.41
N ILE A 93 5.86 -2.41 -21.06
CA ILE A 93 5.35 -1.04 -20.93
C ILE A 93 5.78 -0.46 -19.57
N PRO A 94 6.35 0.76 -19.53
CA PRO A 94 6.72 1.39 -18.27
C PRO A 94 5.52 1.57 -17.33
N ILE A 95 5.73 1.32 -16.03
CA ILE A 95 4.70 1.43 -14.98
C ILE A 95 3.94 2.76 -15.05
N ARG A 96 4.62 3.88 -15.32
CA ARG A 96 3.98 5.20 -15.45
C ARG A 96 2.91 5.23 -16.54
N LYS A 97 3.15 4.62 -17.70
CA LYS A 97 2.17 4.54 -18.79
C LYS A 97 1.03 3.58 -18.43
N LEU A 98 1.34 2.44 -17.81
CA LEU A 98 0.32 1.50 -17.33
C LEU A 98 -0.62 2.15 -16.31
N ILE A 99 -0.09 2.91 -15.35
CA ILE A 99 -0.89 3.64 -14.37
C ILE A 99 -1.88 4.59 -15.07
N GLN A 100 -1.46 5.30 -16.13
CA GLN A 100 -2.35 6.18 -16.89
C GLN A 100 -3.49 5.39 -17.58
N LEU A 101 -3.18 4.25 -18.19
CA LEU A 101 -4.19 3.37 -18.80
C LEU A 101 -5.15 2.81 -17.76
N ILE A 102 -4.64 2.40 -16.60
CA ILE A 102 -5.44 1.89 -15.49
C ILE A 102 -6.39 2.98 -14.97
N TYR A 103 -5.92 4.21 -14.78
CA TYR A 103 -6.79 5.30 -14.33
C TYR A 103 -7.86 5.67 -15.37
N LYS A 104 -7.55 5.64 -16.67
CA LYS A 104 -8.58 5.78 -17.72
C LYS A 104 -9.62 4.67 -17.60
N LYS A 105 -9.19 3.42 -17.43
CA LYS A 105 -10.11 2.29 -17.26
C LYS A 105 -10.97 2.40 -16.00
N LEU A 106 -10.39 2.91 -14.92
CA LEU A 106 -11.12 3.14 -13.67
C LEU A 106 -12.19 4.23 -13.80
N ALA A 107 -11.91 5.30 -14.57
CA ALA A 107 -12.89 6.33 -14.87
C ALA A 107 -14.05 5.78 -15.74
N GLU A 108 -13.76 4.96 -16.75
CA GLU A 108 -14.79 4.26 -17.54
C GLU A 108 -15.71 3.38 -16.69
N LEU A 109 -15.16 2.79 -15.62
CA LEU A 109 -15.88 1.91 -14.69
C LEU A 109 -16.56 2.68 -13.54
N GLY A 110 -16.44 4.00 -13.48
CA GLY A 110 -17.04 4.84 -12.43
C GLY A 110 -16.36 4.73 -11.05
N PHE A 111 -15.07 4.36 -11.01
CA PHE A 111 -14.29 4.29 -9.77
C PHE A 111 -13.45 5.53 -9.47
N VAL A 112 -13.45 6.52 -10.36
CA VAL A 112 -12.74 7.81 -10.26
C VAL A 112 -13.60 8.88 -10.89
#